data_AF-A0A7Y9XJM8-F1
#
_entry.id   AF-A0A7Y9XJM8-F1
#
_cell.length_a   1.000
_cell.length_b   1.000
_cell.length_c   1.000
_cell.angle_alpha   90.00
_cell.angle_beta   90.00
_cell.angle_gamma   90.00
#
_symmetry.space_group_name_H-M   'P 1'
#
loop_
_entity.id
_entity.type
_entity.pdbx_description
1 polymer ?
#
loop_
_entity_poly.entity_id
_entity_poly.type
_entity_poly.pdbx_seq_one_letter_code
_entity_poly.pdbx_strand_id
1 'polypeptide(L)'
;MERCDFCELPVGGGCACSLVRDGQGTRGQGAGAATGDAHLPGKAILISPRGVAHRPGCLHQSESEVKAPLWGWITDPDPRLWRRLSAGSPARATHGNTERVATRRCRSCDA
;
A
#
# COMPACT_ATOMS: atom_id res chain seq x y z
N MET A 1 -22.66 1.42 -14.75
CA MET A 1 -21.28 0.90 -14.60
C MET A 1 -20.96 0.92 -13.12
N GLU A 2 -20.94 -0.25 -12.48
CA GLU A 2 -20.73 -0.35 -11.04
C GLU A 2 -19.27 -0.05 -10.70
N ARG A 3 -19.05 0.70 -9.62
CA ARG A 3 -17.74 1.10 -9.13
C ARG A 3 -17.52 0.47 -7.75
N CYS A 4 -16.33 -0.03 -7.50
CA CYS A 4 -15.99 -0.61 -6.21
C CYS A 4 -16.08 0.47 -5.12
N ASP A 5 -16.98 0.32 -4.15
CA ASP A 5 -17.17 1.27 -3.04
C ASP A 5 -15.87 1.53 -2.24
N PHE A 6 -14.99 0.53 -2.27
CA PHE A 6 -13.73 0.51 -1.56
C PHE A 6 -12.58 1.26 -2.27
N CYS A 7 -12.52 1.18 -3.60
CA CYS A 7 -11.39 1.73 -4.37
C CYS A 7 -11.78 2.55 -5.59
N GLU A 8 -13.08 2.78 -5.79
CA GLU A 8 -13.75 3.62 -6.80
C GLU A 8 -13.40 3.30 -8.26
N LEU A 9 -12.73 2.18 -8.52
CA LEU A 9 -12.49 1.67 -9.87
C LEU A 9 -13.74 0.98 -10.44
N PRO A 10 -13.92 0.97 -11.77
CA PRO A 10 -14.92 0.14 -12.42
C PRO A 10 -14.73 -1.33 -12.03
N VAL A 11 -15.82 -1.98 -11.61
CA VAL A 11 -15.83 -3.42 -11.34
C VAL A 11 -15.48 -4.16 -12.65
N GLY A 12 -14.49 -5.06 -12.60
CA GLY A 12 -13.94 -5.76 -13.77
C GLY A 12 -12.72 -5.08 -14.42
N GLY A 13 -12.33 -3.88 -13.99
CA GLY A 13 -11.16 -3.15 -14.49
C GLY A 13 -9.83 -3.46 -13.78
N GLY A 14 -9.72 -4.62 -13.10
CA GLY A 14 -8.50 -4.99 -12.35
C GLY A 14 -8.50 -4.57 -10.87
N CYS A 15 -9.65 -4.32 -10.25
CA CYS A 15 -9.72 -4.19 -8.79
C CYS A 15 -9.63 -5.58 -8.11
N ALA A 16 -8.61 -5.81 -7.29
CA ALA A 16 -8.45 -7.06 -6.53
C ALA A 16 -9.44 -7.22 -5.35
N CYS A 17 -10.34 -6.25 -5.14
CA CYS A 17 -11.30 -6.24 -4.03
C CYS A 17 -12.25 -7.44 -4.02
N SER A 18 -12.44 -8.12 -5.16
CA SER A 18 -13.25 -9.35 -5.25
C SER A 18 -12.62 -10.54 -4.53
N LEU A 19 -11.29 -10.56 -4.35
CA LEU A 19 -10.59 -11.66 -3.67
C LEU A 19 -10.74 -11.62 -2.14
N VAL A 20 -11.04 -10.45 -1.58
CA VAL A 20 -11.14 -10.24 -0.12
C VAL A 20 -12.45 -10.82 0.45
N ARG A 21 -13.50 -10.97 -0.37
CA ARG A 21 -14.79 -11.50 0.11
C ARG A 21 -14.80 -13.02 0.32
N ASP A 22 -13.90 -13.76 -0.31
CA ASP A 22 -13.88 -15.23 -0.25
C ASP A 22 -12.77 -15.78 0.68
N GLY A 23 -11.76 -14.97 0.98
CA GLY A 23 -10.50 -15.43 1.60
C GLY A 23 -10.36 -15.28 3.12
N GLN A 24 -11.45 -15.29 3.89
CA GLN A 24 -11.32 -15.36 5.37
C GLN A 24 -10.95 -16.79 5.78
N GLY A 25 -9.69 -17.17 5.56
CA GLY A 25 -9.20 -18.53 5.79
C GLY A 25 -7.70 -18.61 6.04
N THR A 26 -7.34 -18.59 7.32
CA THR A 26 -6.19 -19.28 7.95
C THR A 26 -4.75 -18.84 7.62
N ARG A 27 -3.99 -18.61 8.70
CA ARG A 27 -2.55 -18.35 8.77
C ARG A 27 -1.75 -19.48 8.11
N GLY A 28 -0.72 -19.13 7.33
CA GLY A 28 0.27 -20.08 6.81
C GLY A 28 1.65 -19.44 6.69
N GLN A 29 2.52 -19.75 7.65
CA GLN A 29 3.95 -19.47 7.63
C GLN A 29 4.61 -20.33 6.54
N GLY A 30 5.51 -19.75 5.75
CA GLY A 30 6.30 -20.49 4.76
C GLY A 30 7.56 -19.72 4.38
N ALA A 31 8.67 -20.04 5.05
CA ALA A 31 10.00 -19.56 4.74
C ALA A 31 10.46 -20.07 3.36
N GLY A 32 10.98 -19.16 2.53
CA GLY A 32 11.61 -19.48 1.25
C GLY A 32 12.41 -18.28 0.76
N ALA A 33 13.72 -18.35 0.94
CA ALA A 33 14.66 -17.27 0.66
C ALA A 33 14.64 -16.81 -0.81
N ALA A 34 14.33 -15.53 -1.01
CA ALA A 34 14.77 -14.76 -2.16
C ALA A 34 14.98 -13.31 -1.68
N THR A 35 16.18 -12.80 -1.88
CA THR A 35 16.61 -11.41 -1.68
C THR A 35 15.49 -10.40 -2.00
N GLY A 36 14.94 -9.76 -0.98
CA GLY A 36 13.80 -8.86 -1.11
C GLY A 36 13.01 -8.61 0.19
N ASP A 37 13.33 -9.29 1.28
CA ASP A 37 12.79 -8.99 2.62
C ASP A 37 13.53 -7.77 3.21
N ALA A 38 13.31 -6.61 2.61
CA ALA A 38 13.48 -5.39 3.39
C ALA A 38 12.30 -5.38 4.35
N HIS A 39 12.49 -5.91 5.57
CA HIS A 39 11.51 -5.74 6.65
C HIS A 39 11.30 -4.23 6.84
N LEU A 40 10.28 -3.69 6.17
CA LEU A 40 10.05 -2.25 6.13
C LEU A 40 9.71 -1.84 7.55
N PRO A 41 10.39 -0.83 8.11
CA PRO A 41 10.18 -0.47 9.50
C PRO A 41 8.70 -0.16 9.71
N GLY A 42 8.09 -0.59 10.82
CA GLY A 42 6.64 -0.47 11.03
C GLY A 42 6.09 0.96 10.92
N LYS A 43 6.97 1.97 11.02
CA LYS A 43 6.66 3.38 10.81
C LYS A 43 6.69 3.84 9.36
N ALA A 44 7.13 3.01 8.42
CA ALA A 44 7.26 3.34 7.02
C ALA A 44 5.91 3.75 6.41
N ILE A 45 5.99 4.48 5.30
CA ILE A 45 4.84 4.75 4.45
C ILE A 45 5.10 4.12 3.10
N LEU A 46 4.22 3.20 2.71
CA LEU A 46 4.28 2.51 1.43
C LEU A 46 3.41 3.25 0.43
N ILE A 47 3.93 3.52 -0.76
CA ILE A 47 3.23 4.24 -1.82
C ILE A 47 2.94 3.28 -2.96
N SER A 48 1.65 2.99 -3.12
CA SER A 48 1.15 2.13 -4.19
C SER A 48 1.26 2.80 -5.56
N PRO A 49 1.25 2.01 -6.66
CA PRO A 49 1.15 2.54 -8.02
C PRO A 49 -0.06 3.46 -8.24
N ARG A 50 -1.10 3.31 -7.41
CA ARG A 50 -2.38 4.04 -7.47
C ARG A 50 -2.37 5.37 -6.70
N GLY A 51 -1.21 5.78 -6.19
CA GLY A 51 -1.04 7.01 -5.43
C GLY A 51 -1.71 7.00 -4.05
N VAL A 52 -1.82 5.82 -3.44
CA VAL A 52 -2.36 5.63 -2.08
C VAL A 52 -1.23 5.24 -1.13
N ALA A 53 -1.19 5.91 0.02
CA ALA A 53 -0.28 5.60 1.12
C ALA A 53 -0.85 4.50 2.03
N HIS A 54 -0.01 3.53 2.37
CA HIS A 54 -0.31 2.41 3.26
C HIS A 54 0.71 2.34 4.39
N ARG A 55 0.31 1.71 5.49
CA ARG A 55 1.23 1.24 6.54
C ARG A 55 1.71 -0.19 6.22
N PRO A 56 2.91 -0.59 6.66
CA PRO A 56 3.32 -2.00 6.66
C PRO A 56 2.27 -2.88 7.35
N GLY A 57 2.02 -4.09 6.82
CA GLY A 57 0.98 -4.99 7.32
C GLY A 57 -0.45 -4.66 6.90
N CYS A 58 -0.66 -3.73 5.95
CA CYS A 58 -1.99 -3.44 5.42
C CYS A 58 -2.58 -4.64 4.66
N LEU A 59 -3.75 -5.15 5.10
CA LEU A 59 -4.42 -6.32 4.51
C LEU A 59 -4.84 -6.19 3.03
N HIS A 60 -4.79 -4.99 2.46
CA HIS A 60 -5.12 -4.77 1.04
C HIS A 60 -4.01 -5.16 0.08
N GLN A 61 -2.80 -5.38 0.57
CA GLN A 61 -1.60 -5.54 -0.26
C GLN A 61 -0.69 -6.56 0.42
N SER A 62 -0.13 -7.49 -0.34
CA SER A 62 0.82 -8.44 0.24
C SER A 62 2.19 -7.76 0.35
N GLU A 63 2.92 -8.00 1.45
CA GLU A 63 4.27 -7.43 1.60
C GLU A 63 5.21 -7.86 0.45
N SER A 64 5.04 -9.08 -0.07
CA SER A 64 5.77 -9.59 -1.23
C SER A 64 5.50 -8.84 -2.54
N GLU A 65 4.42 -8.07 -2.61
CA GLU A 65 4.08 -7.23 -3.77
C GLU A 65 4.70 -5.83 -3.67
N VAL A 66 5.15 -5.42 -2.48
CA VAL A 66 5.77 -4.12 -2.22
C VAL A 66 7.22 -4.15 -2.70
N LYS A 67 7.40 -4.02 -4.01
CA LYS A 67 8.72 -4.01 -4.65
C LYS A 67 8.84 -2.95 -5.74
N ALA A 68 10.05 -2.44 -5.90
CA ALA A 68 10.39 -1.60 -7.05
C ALA A 68 10.29 -2.42 -8.35
N PRO A 69 10.03 -1.79 -9.51
CA PRO A 69 9.77 -0.36 -9.70
C PRO A 69 8.28 0.01 -9.55
N LEU A 70 7.42 -0.92 -9.15
CA LEU A 70 5.99 -0.63 -9.05
C LEU A 70 5.68 0.20 -7.80
N TRP A 71 6.35 -0.10 -6.69
CA TRP A 71 6.15 0.55 -5.41
C TRP A 71 7.26 1.51 -5.05
N GLY A 72 6.91 2.54 -4.29
CA GLY A 72 7.85 3.38 -3.57
C GLY A 72 7.54 3.36 -2.07
N TRP A 73 8.48 3.77 -1.25
CA TRP A 73 8.27 3.87 0.19
C TRP A 73 9.11 4.97 0.84
N ILE A 74 8.73 5.34 2.05
CA ILE A 74 9.44 6.27 2.93
C ILE A 74 9.75 5.50 4.21
N THR A 75 11.03 5.22 4.47
CA THR A 75 11.49 4.39 5.61
C THR A 75 11.45 5.15 6.93
N ASP A 76 11.75 6.44 6.92
CA ASP A 76 11.74 7.32 8.08
C ASP A 76 10.89 8.58 7.81
N PRO A 77 9.56 8.44 7.78
CA PRO A 77 8.68 9.59 7.53
C PRO A 77 8.59 10.48 8.78
N ASP A 78 8.43 11.79 8.57
CA ASP A 78 8.03 12.70 9.65
C ASP A 78 6.76 12.15 10.34
N PRO A 79 6.69 12.11 11.69
CA PRO A 79 5.55 11.54 12.40
C PRO A 79 4.20 12.19 12.08
N ARG A 80 4.20 13.43 11.56
CA ARG A 80 3.00 14.16 11.11
C ARG A 80 2.72 13.96 9.63
N LEU A 81 3.65 13.41 8.83
CA LEU A 81 3.49 13.18 7.40
C LEU A 81 2.23 12.38 7.09
N TRP A 82 2.01 11.27 7.81
CA TRP A 82 0.81 10.45 7.64
C TRP A 82 -0.46 11.30 7.79
N ARG A 83 -0.60 12.03 8.91
CA ARG A 83 -1.79 12.85 9.20
C ARG A 83 -2.00 13.99 8.21
N ARG A 84 -0.92 14.55 7.64
CA ARG A 84 -0.98 15.65 6.67
C ARG A 84 -1.26 15.17 5.23
N LEU A 85 -1.02 13.89 4.97
CA LEU A 85 -1.09 13.32 3.63
C LEU A 85 -2.48 13.49 3.03
N SER A 86 -2.53 14.28 1.97
CA SER A 86 -3.74 14.68 1.26
C SER A 86 -3.38 15.19 -0.14
N ALA A 87 -4.39 15.49 -0.97
CA ALA A 87 -4.14 16.03 -2.31
C ALA A 87 -3.40 17.38 -2.28
N GLY A 88 -3.62 18.19 -1.24
CA GLY A 88 -2.92 19.47 -1.03
C GLY A 88 -1.55 19.35 -0.35
N SER A 89 -1.22 18.18 0.20
CA SER A 89 0.08 17.90 0.82
C SER A 89 0.49 16.46 0.51
N PRO A 90 0.91 16.18 -0.74
CA PRO A 90 1.27 14.83 -1.17
C PRO A 90 2.58 14.37 -0.53
N ALA A 91 2.73 13.04 -0.38
CA ALA A 91 3.96 12.41 0.06
C ALA A 91 4.66 11.74 -1.13
N ARG A 92 5.94 12.01 -1.34
CA ARG A 92 6.77 11.38 -2.37
C ARG A 92 7.62 10.27 -1.76
N ALA A 93 7.74 9.15 -2.47
CA ALA A 93 8.61 8.06 -2.06
C ALA A 93 10.08 8.49 -2.11
N THR A 94 10.85 8.05 -1.10
CA THR A 94 12.30 8.30 -1.05
C THR A 94 13.11 7.06 -1.43
N HIS A 95 12.48 5.88 -1.44
CA HIS A 95 13.08 4.60 -1.76
C HIS A 95 12.16 3.78 -2.67
N GLY A 96 12.70 2.71 -3.28
CA GLY A 96 12.00 1.92 -4.29
C GLY A 96 11.86 2.73 -5.58
N ASN A 97 10.62 2.96 -6.02
CA ASN A 97 10.33 3.93 -7.06
C ASN A 97 10.05 5.33 -6.47
N THR A 98 11.02 6.23 -6.60
CA THR A 98 10.98 7.63 -6.11
C THR A 98 10.08 8.55 -6.94
N GLU A 99 9.60 8.10 -8.10
CA GLU A 99 8.59 8.80 -8.88
C GLU A 99 7.19 8.64 -8.28
N ARG A 100 7.00 7.69 -7.36
CA ARG A 100 5.70 7.45 -6.71
C ARG A 100 5.34 8.57 -5.74
N VAL A 101 4.10 9.02 -5.86
CA VAL A 101 3.51 10.07 -5.03
C VAL A 101 2.16 9.60 -4.51
N ALA A 102 1.97 9.69 -3.20
CA ALA A 102 0.70 9.45 -2.54
C ALA A 102 -0.02 10.77 -2.27
N THR A 103 -1.27 10.89 -2.70
CA THR A 103 -2.14 12.04 -2.44
C THR A 103 -3.27 11.70 -1.47
N ARG A 104 -3.41 10.44 -1.08
CA ARG A 104 -4.43 9.98 -0.14
C ARG A 104 -3.94 8.80 0.68
N ARG A 105 -4.53 8.65 1.87
CA ARG A 105 -4.29 7.53 2.78
C ARG A 105 -5.22 6.37 2.46
N CYS A 106 -4.75 5.16 2.72
CA CYS A 106 -5.62 4.00 2.77
C CYS A 106 -6.56 4.13 3.97
N ARG A 107 -7.88 4.00 3.74
CA ARG A 107 -8.91 4.19 4.78
C ARG A 107 -8.71 3.23 5.95
N SER A 108 -8.40 1.95 5.72
CA SER A 108 -8.18 0.98 6.81
C SER A 108 -6.85 1.14 7.53
N CYS A 109 -5.87 1.84 6.94
CA CYS A 109 -4.64 2.19 7.65
C CYS A 109 -4.79 3.49 8.46
N ASP A 110 -5.89 4.21 8.27
CA ASP A 110 -6.21 5.47 8.96
C ASP A 110 -7.25 5.28 10.07
N ALA A 111 -7.69 4.04 10.28
CA ALA A 111 -8.60 3.62 11.35
C ALA A 111 -7.90 3.49 12.70
#